data_AF-A0A3E1E411-F1
#
_entry.id   AF-A0A3E1E411-F1
#
_cell.length_a   1.000
_cell.length_b   1.000
_cell.length_c   1.000
_cell.angle_alpha   90.00
_cell.angle_beta   90.00
_cell.angle_gamma   90.00
#
_symmetry.space_group_name_H-M   'P 1'
#
loop_
_entity.id
_entity.type
_entity.pdbx_description
1 polymer ?
#
loop_
_entity_poly.entity_id
_entity_poly.type
_entity_poly.pdbx_seq_one_letter_code
_entity_poly.pdbx_strand_id
1 'polypeptide(L)'
;MVLQHINLYEDALQFCDWLKSAEWFDCRGPLSTANWLEISPNVLSKLVSPIDITLLKRFSAVSRLDPGQPLWEVMKMVGEDLLDYLRGLRRRLDFIGKHAVIWTLDLAGKPAKFLFLPRIDPLPEDSSMGVDRYVEMNGLAAELVGTITPDRRSAGYGLSRYRDNARLDFSQLEAHPAVHFTHARGFIAKTSSTDIQQLKELLSLAAVKTD
;
A
#
# COMPACT_ATOMS: atom_id res chain seq x y z
N MET A 1 2.64 -16.14 21.34
CA MET A 1 2.94 -14.69 21.25
C MET A 1 1.65 -13.86 21.33
N VAL A 2 1.72 -12.58 21.73
CA VAL A 2 0.53 -11.72 21.92
C VAL A 2 -0.33 -11.63 20.65
N LEU A 3 0.28 -11.45 19.48
CA LEU A 3 -0.43 -11.40 18.19
C LEU A 3 -1.21 -12.67 17.86
N GLN A 4 -0.72 -13.85 18.28
CA GLN A 4 -1.46 -15.10 18.13
C GLN A 4 -2.67 -15.15 19.05
N HIS A 5 -2.51 -14.70 20.31
CA HIS A 5 -3.60 -14.68 21.28
C HIS A 5 -4.77 -13.79 20.85
N ILE A 6 -4.48 -12.70 20.13
CA ILE A 6 -5.50 -11.78 19.60
C ILE A 6 -5.87 -12.05 18.13
N ASN A 7 -5.44 -13.18 17.56
CA ASN A 7 -5.73 -13.61 16.18
C ASN A 7 -5.32 -12.63 15.08
N LEU A 8 -4.19 -11.94 15.24
CA LEU A 8 -3.63 -11.02 14.24
C LEU A 8 -2.28 -11.46 13.69
N TYR A 9 -1.81 -12.67 14.04
CA TYR A 9 -0.47 -13.11 13.69
C TYR A 9 -0.24 -13.24 12.17
N GLU A 10 -1.18 -13.87 11.46
CA GLU A 10 -1.08 -14.04 10.01
C GLU A 10 -1.11 -12.70 9.26
N ASP A 11 -2.01 -11.80 9.68
CA ASP A 11 -2.07 -10.43 9.15
C ASP A 11 -0.76 -9.69 9.42
N ALA A 12 -0.19 -9.82 10.61
CA ALA A 12 1.06 -9.18 10.96
C ALA A 12 2.25 -9.73 10.15
N LEU A 13 2.33 -11.06 9.94
CA LEU A 13 3.34 -11.66 9.08
C LEU A 13 3.23 -11.19 7.62
N GLN A 14 2.01 -10.96 7.15
CA GLN A 14 1.76 -10.50 5.78
C GLN A 14 1.99 -8.99 5.60
N PHE A 15 1.70 -8.18 6.62
CA PHE A 15 1.67 -6.71 6.49
C PHE A 15 2.87 -6.00 7.11
N CYS A 16 3.65 -6.69 7.96
CA CYS A 16 4.81 -6.15 8.65
C CYS A 16 6.06 -6.93 8.24
N ASP A 17 6.77 -6.46 7.21
CA ASP A 17 8.00 -7.10 6.70
C ASP A 17 9.08 -7.28 7.78
N TRP A 18 9.07 -6.42 8.79
CA TRP A 18 9.99 -6.47 9.92
C TRP A 18 9.69 -7.60 10.92
N LEU A 19 8.46 -8.13 10.99
CA LEU A 19 8.04 -9.03 12.07
C LEU A 19 8.85 -10.33 12.07
N LYS A 20 8.93 -11.00 10.92
CA LYS A 20 9.68 -12.26 10.80
C LYS A 20 11.16 -12.06 11.07
N SER A 21 11.71 -10.92 10.65
CA SER A 21 13.10 -10.54 10.92
C SER A 21 13.34 -10.34 12.42
N ALA A 22 12.41 -9.68 13.12
CA ALA A 22 12.48 -9.48 14.56
C ALA A 22 12.40 -10.80 15.34
N GLU A 23 11.48 -11.71 14.95
CA GLU A 23 11.37 -13.04 15.57
C GLU A 23 12.65 -13.88 15.38
N TRP A 24 13.23 -13.84 14.19
CA TRP A 24 14.51 -14.51 13.92
C TRP A 24 15.64 -13.93 14.75
N PHE A 25 15.71 -12.60 14.84
CA PHE A 25 16.73 -11.92 15.61
C PHE A 25 16.65 -12.30 17.09
N ASP A 26 15.45 -12.30 17.67
CA ASP A 26 15.20 -12.62 19.07
C ASP A 26 15.46 -14.11 19.37
N CYS A 27 14.98 -15.03 18.53
CA CYS A 27 15.07 -16.47 18.80
C CYS A 27 16.40 -17.11 18.37
N ARG A 28 17.09 -16.55 17.36
CA ARG A 28 18.28 -17.17 16.73
C ARG A 28 19.51 -16.27 16.74
N GLY A 29 19.36 -15.01 17.14
CA GLY A 29 20.44 -14.06 17.21
C GLY A 29 20.82 -13.41 15.87
N PRO A 30 21.74 -12.43 15.90
CA PRO A 30 22.07 -11.58 14.76
C PRO A 30 22.73 -12.34 13.60
N LEU A 31 23.63 -13.30 13.87
CA LEU A 31 24.35 -14.01 12.82
C LEU A 31 23.42 -14.89 11.97
N SER A 32 22.55 -15.67 12.63
CA SER A 32 21.58 -16.51 11.93
C SER A 32 20.55 -15.69 11.15
N THR A 33 20.15 -14.53 11.69
CA THR A 33 19.23 -13.61 11.02
C THR A 33 19.87 -12.98 9.78
N ALA A 34 21.13 -12.55 9.86
CA ALA A 34 21.87 -12.00 8.72
C ALA A 34 22.02 -13.03 7.60
N ASN A 35 22.34 -14.28 7.94
CA ASN A 35 22.43 -15.37 6.97
C ASN A 35 21.08 -15.64 6.28
N TRP A 36 19.97 -15.61 7.04
CA TRP A 36 18.63 -15.81 6.48
C TRP A 36 18.19 -14.68 5.55
N LEU A 37 18.58 -13.44 5.86
CA LEU A 37 18.34 -12.27 5.02
C LEU A 37 19.35 -12.13 3.86
N GLU A 38 20.32 -13.05 3.75
CA GLU A 38 21.39 -13.01 2.73
C GLU A 38 22.21 -11.70 2.75
N ILE A 39 22.44 -11.15 3.95
CA ILE A 39 23.20 -9.91 4.16
C ILE A 39 24.42 -10.14 5.06
N SER A 40 25.38 -9.22 5.00
CA SER A 40 26.49 -9.19 5.95
C SER A 40 25.99 -8.87 7.37
N PRO A 41 26.46 -9.56 8.43
CA PRO A 41 26.07 -9.27 9.81
C PRO A 41 26.27 -7.80 10.25
N ASN A 42 27.26 -7.11 9.66
CA ASN A 42 27.52 -5.70 9.94
C ASN A 42 26.36 -4.79 9.50
N VAL A 43 25.56 -5.21 8.51
CA VAL A 43 24.38 -4.45 8.08
C VAL A 43 23.34 -4.38 9.20
N LEU A 44 23.11 -5.46 9.95
CA LEU A 44 22.18 -5.45 11.09
C LEU A 44 22.60 -4.42 12.14
N SER A 45 23.90 -4.35 12.48
CA SER A 45 24.42 -3.36 13.42
C SER A 45 24.24 -1.91 12.96
N LYS A 46 24.23 -1.66 11.64
CA LYS A 46 24.02 -0.32 11.06
C LYS A 46 22.55 0.11 11.05
N LEU A 47 21.63 -0.85 11.15
CA LEU A 47 20.18 -0.61 11.17
C LEU A 47 19.62 -0.50 12.60
N VAL A 48 20.48 -0.60 13.61
CA VAL A 48 20.10 -0.46 15.01
C VAL A 48 19.49 0.93 15.26
N SER A 49 18.25 0.94 15.74
CA SER A 49 17.57 2.14 16.21
C SER A 49 18.02 2.49 17.64
N PRO A 50 18.55 3.71 17.88
CA PRO A 50 18.86 4.18 19.22
C PRO A 50 17.61 4.26 20.12
N ILE A 51 16.43 4.47 19.53
CA ILE A 51 15.16 4.48 20.24
C ILE A 51 14.86 3.07 20.76
N ASP A 52 14.95 2.05 19.91
CA ASP A 52 14.62 0.66 20.26
C ASP A 52 15.52 0.17 21.39
N ILE A 53 16.84 0.36 21.27
CA ILE A 53 17.80 -0.01 22.32
C ILE A 53 17.52 0.76 23.62
N THR A 54 17.19 2.04 23.53
CA THR A 54 16.87 2.84 24.73
C THR A 54 15.62 2.30 25.42
N LEU A 55 14.56 2.01 24.66
CA LEU A 55 13.31 1.46 25.19
C LEU A 55 13.54 0.07 25.80
N LEU A 56 14.25 -0.83 25.11
CA LEU A 56 14.60 -2.16 25.65
C LEU A 56 15.39 -2.06 26.96
N LYS A 57 16.41 -1.19 27.00
CA LYS A 57 17.22 -0.98 28.21
C LYS A 57 16.42 -0.41 29.38
N ARG A 58 15.49 0.50 29.11
CA ARG A 58 14.60 1.06 30.14
C ARG A 58 13.59 0.02 30.62
N PHE A 59 13.04 -0.77 29.70
CA PHE A 59 12.12 -1.85 29.99
C PHE A 59 12.76 -2.94 30.86
N SER A 60 13.99 -3.35 30.55
CA SER A 60 14.69 -4.37 31.33
C SER A 60 15.11 -3.90 32.73
N ALA A 61 15.17 -2.60 32.96
CA ALA A 61 15.54 -2.01 34.25
C ALA A 61 14.37 -1.83 35.21
N VAL A 62 13.13 -2.11 34.80
CA VAL A 62 11.93 -1.96 35.62
C VAL A 62 11.23 -3.30 35.84
N SER A 63 10.69 -3.52 37.03
CA SER A 63 9.91 -4.73 37.35
C SER A 63 8.40 -4.53 37.21
N ARG A 64 7.95 -3.27 37.07
CA ARG A 64 6.55 -2.89 36.93
C ARG A 64 6.43 -1.60 36.14
N LEU A 65 5.39 -1.51 35.31
CA LEU A 65 4.99 -0.31 34.58
C LEU A 65 3.53 0.00 34.89
N ASP A 66 3.25 1.25 35.25
CA ASP A 66 1.91 1.75 35.56
C ASP A 66 1.46 2.80 34.53
N PRO A 67 0.14 2.94 34.26
CA PRO A 67 -0.39 3.98 33.39
C PRO A 67 0.09 5.38 33.77
N GLY A 68 0.33 6.24 32.78
CA GLY A 68 0.90 7.58 32.94
C GLY A 68 2.43 7.60 33.02
N GLN A 69 3.11 6.46 33.19
CA GLN A 69 4.57 6.42 33.11
C GLN A 69 5.02 6.54 31.64
N PRO A 70 6.09 7.29 31.34
CA PRO A 70 6.50 7.53 29.95
C PRO A 70 6.71 6.26 29.12
N LEU A 71 7.37 5.23 29.71
CA LEU A 71 7.61 3.97 29.00
C LEU A 71 6.31 3.20 28.74
N TRP A 72 5.36 3.24 29.69
CA TRP A 72 4.05 2.60 29.51
C TRP A 72 3.25 3.26 28.39
N GLU A 73 3.21 4.60 28.36
CA GLU A 73 2.48 5.34 27.32
C GLU A 73 3.08 5.11 25.93
N VAL A 74 4.41 5.06 25.81
CA VAL A 74 5.08 4.74 24.54
C VAL A 74 4.75 3.32 24.08
N MET A 75 4.82 2.34 24.97
CA MET A 75 4.46 0.96 24.62
C MET A 75 3.00 0.82 24.21
N LYS A 76 2.10 1.53 24.88
CA LYS A 76 0.69 1.59 24.52
C LYS A 76 0.50 2.18 23.12
N MET A 77 1.13 3.33 22.84
CA MET A 77 1.06 3.99 21.53
C MET A 77 1.54 3.07 20.40
N VAL A 78 2.69 2.41 20.57
CA VAL A 78 3.20 1.43 19.59
C VAL A 78 2.21 0.28 19.36
N GLY A 79 1.59 -0.20 20.42
CA GLY A 79 0.57 -1.24 20.34
C GLY A 79 -0.71 -0.78 19.63
N GLU A 80 -1.22 0.39 19.96
CA GLU A 80 -2.41 0.99 19.33
C GLU A 80 -2.18 1.21 17.84
N ASP A 81 -1.06 1.84 17.47
CA ASP A 81 -0.70 2.09 16.07
C ASP A 81 -0.57 0.78 15.28
N LEU A 82 0.06 -0.26 15.85
CA LEU A 82 0.17 -1.57 15.20
C LEU A 82 -1.20 -2.21 14.99
N LEU A 83 -2.05 -2.22 16.01
CA LEU A 83 -3.38 -2.82 15.91
C LEU A 83 -4.28 -2.08 14.93
N ASP A 84 -4.24 -0.76 14.93
CA ASP A 84 -5.01 0.09 14.03
C ASP A 84 -4.54 -0.08 12.59
N TYR A 85 -3.22 -0.14 12.36
CA TYR A 85 -2.65 -0.45 11.05
C TYR A 85 -3.11 -1.82 10.54
N LEU A 86 -2.95 -2.89 11.32
CA LEU A 86 -3.29 -4.25 10.90
C LEU A 86 -4.77 -4.39 10.57
N ARG A 87 -5.64 -3.95 11.50
CA ARG A 87 -7.09 -4.03 11.33
C ARG A 87 -7.59 -3.11 10.22
N GLY A 88 -7.04 -1.91 10.14
CA GLY A 88 -7.38 -0.92 9.11
C GLY A 88 -7.03 -1.44 7.72
N LEU A 89 -5.82 -1.94 7.54
CA LEU A 89 -5.39 -2.49 6.26
C LEU A 89 -6.16 -3.76 5.88
N ARG A 90 -6.42 -4.70 6.82
CA ARG A 90 -7.24 -5.88 6.53
C ARG A 90 -8.62 -5.48 6.02
N ARG A 91 -9.33 -4.61 6.75
CA ARG A 91 -10.63 -4.06 6.31
C ARG A 91 -10.54 -3.42 4.93
N ARG A 92 -9.44 -2.71 4.65
CA ARG A 92 -9.24 -2.06 3.36
C ARG A 92 -9.04 -3.07 2.23
N LEU A 93 -8.23 -4.11 2.44
CA LEU A 93 -8.01 -5.17 1.47
C LEU A 93 -9.29 -5.99 1.23
N ASP A 94 -10.07 -6.27 2.26
CA ASP A 94 -11.36 -6.97 2.14
C ASP A 94 -12.35 -6.15 1.31
N PHE A 95 -12.40 -4.82 1.53
CA PHE A 95 -13.19 -3.91 0.73
C PHE A 95 -12.75 -3.93 -0.75
N ILE A 96 -11.45 -3.82 -1.01
CA ILE A 96 -10.93 -3.85 -2.39
C ILE A 96 -11.25 -5.20 -3.02
N GLY A 97 -11.05 -6.32 -2.33
CA GLY A 97 -11.36 -7.66 -2.84
C GLY A 97 -12.84 -7.87 -3.16
N LYS A 98 -13.73 -7.25 -2.39
CA LYS A 98 -15.17 -7.31 -2.63
C LYS A 98 -15.63 -6.45 -3.82
N HIS A 99 -14.96 -5.34 -4.08
CA HIS A 99 -15.49 -4.28 -4.95
C HIS A 99 -14.65 -3.99 -6.20
N ALA A 100 -13.37 -4.36 -6.22
CA ALA A 100 -12.51 -4.13 -7.37
C ALA A 100 -12.95 -4.97 -8.57
N VAL A 101 -12.91 -4.35 -9.74
CA VAL A 101 -13.21 -4.99 -11.02
C VAL A 101 -11.99 -4.85 -11.91
N ILE A 102 -11.57 -5.96 -12.54
CA ILE A 102 -10.53 -5.90 -13.55
C ILE A 102 -11.18 -5.59 -14.90
N TRP A 103 -10.81 -4.46 -15.49
CA TRP A 103 -11.17 -4.12 -16.86
C TRP A 103 -10.07 -4.59 -17.81
N THR A 104 -10.48 -5.16 -18.94
CA THR A 104 -9.59 -5.44 -20.07
C THR A 104 -9.95 -4.50 -21.20
N LEU A 105 -9.00 -3.66 -21.61
CA LEU A 105 -9.15 -2.70 -22.71
C LEU A 105 -8.09 -2.97 -23.78
N ASP A 106 -8.35 -2.52 -25.00
CA ASP A 106 -7.32 -2.45 -26.03
C ASP A 106 -6.60 -1.09 -25.92
N LEU A 107 -5.29 -1.13 -25.69
CA LEU A 107 -4.43 0.05 -25.79
C LEU A 107 -3.48 -0.14 -26.96
N ALA A 108 -3.71 0.63 -28.02
CA ALA A 108 -2.90 0.61 -29.25
C ALA A 108 -2.71 -0.80 -29.83
N GLY A 109 -3.80 -1.58 -29.93
CA GLY A 109 -3.82 -2.92 -30.51
C GLY A 109 -3.33 -4.04 -29.58
N LYS A 110 -3.12 -3.75 -28.28
CA LYS A 110 -2.66 -4.72 -27.28
C LYS A 110 -3.60 -4.74 -26.08
N PRO A 111 -3.96 -5.92 -25.55
CA PRO A 111 -4.77 -6.01 -24.34
C PRO A 111 -4.03 -5.38 -23.15
N ALA A 112 -4.78 -4.68 -22.31
CA ALA A 112 -4.30 -4.04 -21.09
C ALA A 112 -5.30 -4.26 -19.97
N LYS A 113 -4.80 -4.67 -18.80
CA LYS A 113 -5.64 -4.83 -17.61
C LYS A 113 -5.54 -3.59 -16.71
N PHE A 114 -6.67 -3.22 -16.17
CA PHE A 114 -6.82 -2.11 -15.24
C PHE A 114 -7.59 -2.55 -14.01
N LEU A 115 -7.15 -2.11 -12.82
CA LEU A 115 -7.96 -2.26 -11.62
C LEU A 115 -8.87 -1.04 -11.50
N PHE A 116 -10.19 -1.26 -11.56
CA PHE A 116 -11.20 -0.26 -11.26
C PHE A 116 -11.78 -0.50 -9.87
N LEU A 117 -11.76 0.52 -9.02
CA LEU A 117 -12.42 0.50 -7.73
C LEU A 117 -13.62 1.47 -7.77
N PRO A 118 -14.87 1.00 -7.65
CA PRO A 118 -16.04 1.87 -7.69
C PRO A 118 -16.06 2.84 -6.51
N ARG A 119 -16.60 4.04 -6.75
CA ARG A 119 -16.93 5.02 -5.71
C ARG A 119 -18.11 4.50 -4.88
N ILE A 120 -17.87 4.25 -3.60
CA ILE A 120 -18.88 3.81 -2.63
C ILE A 120 -18.76 4.71 -1.40
N ASP A 121 -19.88 5.29 -0.98
CA ASP A 121 -19.93 6.17 0.19
C ASP A 121 -20.14 5.35 1.49
N PRO A 122 -19.54 5.77 2.62
CA PRO A 122 -18.59 6.88 2.73
C PRO A 122 -17.22 6.50 2.13
N LEU A 123 -16.62 7.47 1.44
CA LEU A 123 -15.28 7.33 0.89
C LEU A 123 -14.24 7.29 2.03
N PRO A 124 -13.26 6.36 2.00
CA PRO A 124 -12.19 6.35 2.99
C PRO A 124 -11.29 7.60 2.86
N GLU A 125 -10.59 7.97 3.94
CA GLU A 125 -9.67 9.12 3.93
C GLU A 125 -8.58 9.01 2.85
N ASP A 126 -8.08 7.78 2.62
CA ASP A 126 -7.24 7.43 1.48
C ASP A 126 -7.91 6.36 0.61
N SER A 127 -8.41 6.78 -0.55
CA SER A 127 -9.08 5.94 -1.53
C SER A 127 -8.12 5.06 -2.35
N SER A 128 -6.82 5.31 -2.28
CA SER A 128 -5.78 4.54 -2.96
C SER A 128 -5.06 3.56 -2.03
N MET A 129 -5.17 3.76 -0.71
CA MET A 129 -4.57 2.88 0.30
C MET A 129 -4.95 1.42 0.05
N GLY A 130 -3.95 0.54 0.09
CA GLY A 130 -4.12 -0.90 -0.05
C GLY A 130 -4.27 -1.41 -1.49
N VAL A 131 -4.39 -0.55 -2.51
CA VAL A 131 -4.57 -1.00 -3.90
C VAL A 131 -3.32 -1.73 -4.40
N ASP A 132 -2.13 -1.16 -4.25
CA ASP A 132 -0.89 -1.83 -4.70
C ASP A 132 -0.68 -3.17 -3.97
N ARG A 133 -0.87 -3.18 -2.64
CA ARG A 133 -0.77 -4.42 -1.85
C ARG A 133 -1.81 -5.47 -2.26
N TYR A 134 -3.04 -5.07 -2.54
CA TYR A 134 -4.06 -5.99 -3.07
C TYR A 134 -3.61 -6.58 -4.41
N VAL A 135 -3.06 -5.76 -5.30
CA VAL A 135 -2.55 -6.20 -6.60
C VAL A 135 -1.41 -7.21 -6.45
N GLU A 136 -0.46 -6.95 -5.55
CA GLU A 136 0.63 -7.88 -5.24
C GLU A 136 0.12 -9.21 -4.68
N MET A 137 -0.72 -9.16 -3.65
CA MET A 137 -1.26 -10.33 -2.96
C MET A 137 -2.08 -11.25 -3.87
N ASN A 138 -2.66 -10.71 -4.94
CA ASN A 138 -3.45 -11.46 -5.91
C ASN A 138 -2.67 -11.79 -7.19
N GLY A 139 -1.36 -11.55 -7.23
CA GLY A 139 -0.51 -11.88 -8.39
C GLY A 139 -0.79 -11.05 -9.64
N LEU A 140 -1.45 -9.90 -9.51
CA LEU A 140 -1.88 -9.06 -10.64
C LEU A 140 -0.82 -8.04 -11.09
N ALA A 141 0.27 -7.90 -10.34
CA ALA A 141 1.25 -6.83 -10.53
C ALA A 141 1.91 -6.83 -11.93
N ALA A 142 2.17 -8.02 -12.50
CA ALA A 142 2.79 -8.13 -13.82
C ALA A 142 1.82 -7.82 -14.97
N GLU A 143 0.51 -7.85 -14.71
CA GLU A 143 -0.52 -7.77 -15.75
C GLU A 143 -1.19 -6.39 -15.83
N LEU A 144 -1.17 -5.64 -14.73
CA LEU A 144 -1.82 -4.33 -14.66
C LEU A 144 -0.99 -3.25 -15.36
N VAL A 145 -1.71 -2.42 -16.12
CA VAL A 145 -1.18 -1.24 -16.79
C VAL A 145 -1.54 0.02 -16.01
N GLY A 146 -2.69 0.04 -15.33
CA GLY A 146 -3.13 1.19 -14.55
C GLY A 146 -4.21 0.88 -13.53
N THR A 147 -4.55 1.88 -12.72
CA THR A 147 -5.58 1.83 -11.70
C THR A 147 -6.52 3.02 -11.83
N ILE A 148 -7.80 2.79 -11.55
CA ILE A 148 -8.86 3.79 -11.52
C ILE A 148 -9.48 3.75 -10.13
N THR A 149 -9.22 4.78 -9.35
CA THR A 149 -9.67 4.87 -7.94
C THR A 149 -10.43 6.17 -7.72
N PRO A 150 -11.45 6.20 -6.85
CA PRO A 150 -12.20 7.42 -6.60
C PRO A 150 -11.26 8.54 -6.13
N ASP A 151 -11.42 9.74 -6.67
CA ASP A 151 -10.65 10.89 -6.19
C ASP A 151 -11.33 11.47 -4.95
N ARG A 152 -10.56 11.66 -3.88
CA ARG A 152 -11.08 12.24 -2.64
C ARG A 152 -11.38 13.74 -2.74
N ARG A 153 -10.75 14.43 -3.71
CA ARG A 153 -10.87 15.88 -3.87
C ARG A 153 -11.91 16.30 -4.91
N SER A 154 -12.51 15.34 -5.61
CA SER A 154 -13.52 15.60 -6.62
C SER A 154 -14.61 14.52 -6.61
N ALA A 155 -15.69 14.72 -7.37
CA ALA A 155 -16.76 13.71 -7.47
C ALA A 155 -16.37 12.50 -8.33
N GLY A 156 -15.28 12.58 -9.11
CA GLY A 156 -14.88 11.56 -10.07
C GLY A 156 -13.73 10.67 -9.62
N TYR A 157 -12.78 10.43 -10.53
CA TYR A 157 -11.74 9.41 -10.39
C TYR A 157 -10.33 9.95 -10.67
N GLY A 158 -9.36 9.36 -9.98
CA GLY A 158 -7.96 9.38 -10.37
C GLY A 158 -7.65 8.20 -11.28
N LEU A 159 -7.05 8.49 -12.44
CA LEU A 159 -6.51 7.52 -13.38
C LEU A 159 -4.98 7.53 -13.22
N SER A 160 -4.40 6.41 -12.82
CA SER A 160 -2.96 6.33 -12.54
C SER A 160 -2.33 5.16 -13.28
N ARG A 161 -1.08 5.33 -13.72
CA ARG A 161 -0.29 4.22 -14.27
C ARG A 161 0.14 3.30 -13.14
N TYR A 162 0.17 2.00 -13.38
CA TYR A 162 0.63 1.03 -12.39
C TYR A 162 2.14 0.82 -12.55
N ARG A 163 2.92 1.00 -11.49
CA ARG A 163 4.40 0.82 -11.47
C ARG A 163 5.11 1.38 -12.71
N ASP A 164 4.75 2.60 -13.06
CA ASP A 164 5.38 3.31 -14.16
C ASP A 164 5.28 2.63 -15.54
N ASN A 165 4.24 1.82 -15.76
CA ASN A 165 3.99 1.15 -17.02
C ASN A 165 3.98 2.14 -18.20
N ALA A 166 4.93 1.98 -19.12
CA ALA A 166 5.20 2.90 -20.22
C ALA A 166 4.11 2.93 -21.30
N ARG A 167 3.09 2.08 -21.21
CA ARG A 167 1.98 2.03 -22.17
C ARG A 167 0.96 3.16 -21.98
N LEU A 168 1.07 3.93 -20.90
CA LEU A 168 0.20 5.05 -20.58
C LEU A 168 0.99 6.34 -20.43
N ASP A 169 0.46 7.41 -21.04
CA ASP A 169 0.86 8.77 -20.79
C ASP A 169 -0.39 9.65 -20.63
N PHE A 170 -0.67 10.01 -19.38
CA PHE A 170 -1.81 10.85 -19.01
C PHE A 170 -1.60 12.34 -19.34
N SER A 171 -0.38 12.78 -19.66
CA SER A 171 -0.16 14.17 -20.09
C SER A 171 -0.88 14.49 -21.40
N GLN A 172 -1.10 13.46 -22.23
CA GLN A 172 -1.88 13.53 -23.47
C GLN A 172 -3.35 13.99 -23.25
N LEU A 173 -3.85 13.93 -22.01
CA LEU A 173 -5.22 14.35 -21.66
C LEU A 173 -5.33 15.79 -21.14
N GLU A 174 -4.25 16.58 -21.12
CA GLU A 174 -4.22 17.91 -20.50
C GLU A 174 -5.31 18.85 -21.05
N ALA A 175 -5.56 18.82 -22.36
CA ALA A 175 -6.58 19.64 -23.00
C ALA A 175 -7.98 19.01 -23.04
N HIS A 176 -8.17 17.82 -22.46
CA HIS A 176 -9.44 17.10 -22.55
C HIS A 176 -10.48 17.71 -21.59
N PRO A 177 -11.70 18.08 -22.04
CA PRO A 177 -12.66 18.84 -21.23
C PRO A 177 -13.17 18.09 -19.97
N ALA A 178 -13.15 16.76 -20.01
CA ALA A 178 -13.51 15.94 -18.85
C ALA A 178 -12.39 15.79 -17.80
N VAL A 179 -11.17 16.23 -18.11
CA VAL A 179 -9.99 16.09 -17.25
C VAL A 179 -9.62 17.46 -16.69
N HIS A 180 -9.52 17.55 -15.37
CA HIS A 180 -9.24 18.82 -14.68
C HIS A 180 -7.81 18.89 -14.12
N PHE A 181 -7.07 17.78 -14.19
CA PHE A 181 -5.67 17.74 -13.79
C PHE A 181 -4.95 16.59 -14.49
N THR A 182 -3.74 16.85 -14.97
CA THR A 182 -2.77 15.84 -15.40
C THR A 182 -1.42 16.16 -14.76
N HIS A 183 -0.64 15.13 -14.43
CA HIS A 183 0.75 15.34 -14.02
C HIS A 183 1.64 15.44 -15.26
N ALA A 184 2.57 16.40 -15.28
CA ALA A 184 3.43 16.68 -16.45
C ALA A 184 4.26 15.47 -16.93
N ARG A 185 4.61 14.55 -16.02
CA ARG A 185 5.30 13.29 -16.40
C ARG A 185 4.38 12.16 -16.87
N GLY A 186 3.07 12.40 -16.95
CA GLY A 186 2.10 11.42 -17.47
C GLY A 186 1.65 10.34 -16.50
N PHE A 187 1.91 10.49 -15.19
CA PHE A 187 1.70 9.41 -14.22
C PHE A 187 0.26 9.29 -13.72
N ILE A 188 -0.46 10.42 -13.76
CA ILE A 188 -1.82 10.53 -13.22
C ILE A 188 -2.63 11.57 -14.01
N ALA A 189 -3.91 11.27 -14.22
CA ALA A 189 -4.94 12.22 -14.58
C ALA A 189 -6.07 12.19 -13.54
N LYS A 190 -6.78 13.30 -13.37
CA LYS A 190 -8.01 13.37 -12.58
C LYS A 190 -9.14 13.92 -13.41
N THR A 191 -10.28 13.24 -13.31
CA THR A 191 -11.49 13.57 -14.04
C THR A 191 -12.65 13.70 -13.08
N SER A 192 -13.58 14.60 -13.37
CA SER A 192 -14.85 14.70 -12.65
C SER A 192 -15.89 13.69 -13.16
N SER A 193 -15.57 12.96 -14.22
CA SER A 193 -16.46 11.95 -14.79
C SER A 193 -16.67 10.79 -13.82
N THR A 194 -17.91 10.34 -13.75
CA THR A 194 -18.30 9.09 -13.07
C THR A 194 -18.85 8.05 -14.06
N ASP A 195 -18.95 8.41 -15.34
CA ASP A 195 -19.45 7.55 -16.39
C ASP A 195 -18.38 6.52 -16.79
N ILE A 196 -18.72 5.24 -16.69
CA ILE A 196 -17.78 4.13 -16.92
C ILE A 196 -17.24 4.15 -18.36
N GLN A 197 -18.08 4.50 -19.34
CA GLN A 197 -17.69 4.50 -20.73
C GLN A 197 -16.69 5.63 -21.01
N GLN A 198 -16.95 6.83 -20.49
CA GLN A 198 -16.03 7.96 -20.58
C GLN A 198 -14.70 7.67 -19.86
N LEU A 199 -14.72 7.00 -18.70
CA LEU A 199 -13.48 6.60 -18.01
C LEU A 199 -12.63 5.68 -18.90
N LYS A 200 -13.25 4.70 -19.57
CA LYS A 200 -12.54 3.79 -20.49
C LYS A 200 -11.98 4.54 -21.71
N GLU A 201 -12.75 5.48 -22.26
CA GLU A 201 -12.30 6.33 -23.38
C GLU A 201 -11.08 7.16 -23.00
N LEU A 202 -11.05 7.76 -21.81
CA LEU A 202 -9.88 8.50 -21.31
C LEU A 202 -8.63 7.60 -21.20
N LEU A 203 -8.79 6.35 -20.76
CA LEU A 203 -7.68 5.39 -20.70
C LEU A 203 -7.15 5.04 -22.09
N SER A 204 -8.04 4.85 -23.06
CA SER A 204 -7.66 4.59 -24.45
C SER A 204 -6.96 5.78 -25.10
N LEU A 205 -7.41 7.02 -24.81
CA LEU A 205 -6.75 8.25 -25.28
C LEU A 205 -5.37 8.45 -24.66
N ALA A 206 -5.16 7.97 -23.42
CA ALA A 206 -3.87 8.00 -22.76
C ALA A 206 -2.90 6.90 -23.22
N ALA A 207 -3.29 6.03 -24.16
CA ALA A 207 -2.41 5.00 -24.69
C ALA A 207 -1.22 5.62 -25.44
N VAL A 208 0.00 5.16 -25.11
CA VAL A 208 1.19 5.49 -25.91
C VAL A 208 1.18 4.61 -27.16
N LYS A 209 1.07 5.23 -28.33
CA LYS A 209 1.19 4.53 -29.61
C LYS A 209 2.63 4.04 -29.76
N THR A 210 2.79 2.76 -30.05
CA THR A 210 4.09 2.23 -30.47
C THR A 210 4.15 2.39 -31.99
N ASP A 211 5.16 3.09 -32.49
CA ASP A 211 5.50 3.14 -33.91
C ASP A 211 5.85 1.74 -34.44
#